data_AF-A0A2V8UAS2-F1
#
_entry.id   AF-A0A2V8UAS2-F1
#
_cell.length_a   1.000
_cell.length_b   1.000
_cell.length_c   1.000
_cell.angle_alpha   90.00
_cell.angle_beta   90.00
_cell.angle_gamma   90.00
#
_symmetry.space_group_name_H-M   'P 1'
#
loop_
_entity.id
_entity.type
_entity.pdbx_description
1 polymer ?
#
loop_
_entity_poly.entity_id
_entity_poly.type
_entity_poly.pdbx_seq_one_letter_code
_entity_poly.pdbx_strand_id
1 'polypeptide(L)'
;ESPFVHVDETRLSIRGVDQYVWVFTNGQHVVFRLTETRETTVVQEVLEGYKGVLVSDFYAGYDAVGCRQEKCWVHLIRDLNEDLWKFPFDEELQTFVLEVKNLIVPMVEAVDRWGPKAKHLRKFKKHVDQFYATQIDSAEYALDATKKYQKRFARYRESLFRFLDEDGIPWNNNTAERAIRHLAVQRKISGTFHPRGAIAYLELLGSHSAVLRGEPIPPAGP
;
A
#
# COMPACT_ATOMS: atom_id res chain seq x y z
N GLU A 1 20.12 -7.25 2.21
CA GLU A 1 19.02 -6.25 2.14
C GLU A 1 17.97 -6.73 1.15
N SER A 2 16.69 -6.46 1.40
CA SER A 2 15.58 -6.83 0.51
C SER A 2 15.45 -5.84 -0.66
N PRO A 3 15.09 -6.25 -1.88
CA PRO A 3 14.86 -5.31 -2.99
C PRO A 3 13.60 -4.46 -2.79
N PHE A 4 12.61 -4.96 -2.07
CA PHE A 4 11.40 -4.25 -1.70
C PHE A 4 10.95 -4.58 -0.27
N VAL A 5 10.18 -3.67 0.32
CA VAL A 5 9.48 -3.85 1.58
C VAL A 5 8.06 -3.35 1.39
N HIS A 6 7.09 -4.19 1.72
CA HIS A 6 5.71 -3.83 1.88
C HIS A 6 5.49 -3.14 3.22
N VAL A 7 4.69 -2.09 3.25
CA VAL A 7 4.25 -1.43 4.48
C VAL A 7 2.74 -1.23 4.47
N ASP A 8 2.13 -1.42 5.63
CA ASP A 8 0.71 -1.13 5.89
C ASP A 8 0.52 -0.96 7.40
N GLU A 9 -0.62 -0.43 7.81
CA GLU A 9 -0.93 -0.15 9.21
C GLU A 9 -2.38 -0.41 9.56
N THR A 10 -2.60 -0.87 10.78
CA THR A 10 -3.95 -1.08 11.30
C THR A 10 -4.08 -0.60 12.72
N ARG A 11 -5.26 -0.09 13.06
CA ARG A 11 -5.60 0.27 14.43
C ARG A 11 -5.69 -0.99 15.30
N LEU A 12 -5.29 -0.92 16.55
CA LEU A 12 -5.44 -1.96 17.57
C LEU A 12 -5.90 -1.30 18.88
N SER A 13 -6.99 -1.76 19.48
CA SER A 13 -7.43 -1.24 20.78
C SER A 13 -6.71 -1.96 21.91
N ILE A 14 -6.06 -1.21 22.80
CA ILE A 14 -5.41 -1.71 24.01
C ILE A 14 -6.02 -1.00 25.22
N ARG A 15 -6.71 -1.75 26.09
CA ARG A 15 -7.48 -1.21 27.23
C ARG A 15 -8.41 -0.06 26.85
N GLY A 16 -9.06 -0.16 25.69
CA GLY A 16 -9.97 0.86 25.18
C GLY A 16 -9.30 2.06 24.51
N VAL A 17 -7.97 2.18 24.55
CA VAL A 17 -7.21 3.21 23.84
C VAL A 17 -6.75 2.68 22.49
N ASP A 18 -6.90 3.48 21.45
CA ASP A 18 -6.49 3.09 20.12
C ASP A 18 -5.02 3.36 19.89
N GLN A 19 -4.33 2.35 19.39
CA GLN A 19 -2.95 2.40 18.96
C GLN A 19 -2.87 1.90 17.50
N TYR A 20 -1.70 2.01 16.89
CA TYR A 20 -1.44 1.59 15.52
C TYR A 20 -0.38 0.51 15.49
N VAL A 21 -0.66 -0.55 14.75
CA VAL A 21 0.31 -1.59 14.44
C VAL A 21 0.73 -1.41 12.98
N TRP A 22 1.99 -1.07 12.79
CA TRP A 22 2.65 -1.05 11.49
C TRP A 22 3.20 -2.42 11.17
N VAL A 23 3.09 -2.79 9.90
CA VAL A 23 3.56 -4.07 9.38
C VAL A 23 4.53 -3.80 8.25
N PHE A 24 5.74 -4.33 8.39
CA PHE A 24 6.76 -4.31 7.35
C PHE A 24 7.05 -5.74 6.91
N THR A 25 7.02 -6.02 5.62
CA THR A 25 7.32 -7.38 5.15
C THR A 25 7.93 -7.41 3.76
N ASN A 26 8.83 -8.35 3.51
CA ASN A 26 9.31 -8.65 2.16
C ASN A 26 8.72 -9.95 1.60
N GLY A 27 7.68 -10.48 2.23
CA GLY A 27 7.07 -11.78 1.90
C GLY A 27 7.73 -13.00 2.54
N GLN A 28 8.94 -12.85 3.10
CA GLN A 28 9.62 -13.92 3.85
C GLN A 28 9.66 -13.62 5.35
N HIS A 29 9.89 -12.37 5.70
CA HIS A 29 9.94 -11.86 7.06
C HIS A 29 8.86 -10.81 7.27
N VAL A 30 8.30 -10.73 8.47
CA VAL A 30 7.30 -9.75 8.89
C VAL A 30 7.70 -9.11 10.22
N VAL A 31 7.68 -7.79 10.24
CA VAL A 31 8.09 -6.98 11.39
C VAL A 31 6.89 -6.12 11.80
N PHE A 32 6.52 -6.22 13.07
CA PHE A 32 5.45 -5.41 13.66
C PHE A 32 6.03 -4.27 14.51
N ARG A 33 5.46 -3.06 14.40
CA ARG A 33 5.71 -1.94 15.33
C ARG A 33 4.40 -1.44 15.89
N LEU A 34 4.34 -1.28 17.20
CA LEU A 34 3.19 -0.68 17.88
C LEU A 34 3.54 0.78 18.22
N THR A 35 2.68 1.71 17.81
CA THR A 35 2.81 3.14 18.10
C THR A 35 1.49 3.70 18.61
N GLU A 36 1.55 4.78 19.39
CA GLU A 36 0.34 5.44 19.91
C GLU A 36 -0.38 6.24 18.82
N THR A 37 0.38 6.82 17.88
CA THR A 37 -0.13 7.62 16.77
C THR A 37 0.08 6.91 15.43
N ARG A 38 -0.62 7.37 14.39
CA ARG A 38 -0.43 6.94 13.00
C ARG A 38 0.68 7.73 12.28
N GLU A 39 1.61 8.32 13.03
CA GLU A 39 2.68 9.13 12.43
C GLU A 39 3.70 8.25 11.71
N THR A 40 4.17 8.70 10.54
CA THR A 40 5.11 7.94 9.71
C THR A 40 6.57 8.08 10.13
N THR A 41 6.85 8.73 11.27
CA THR A 41 8.19 8.79 11.89
C THR A 41 8.78 7.40 12.08
N VAL A 42 7.98 6.45 12.57
CA VAL A 42 8.38 5.05 12.71
C VAL A 42 8.77 4.39 11.38
N VAL A 43 8.13 4.78 10.27
CA VAL A 43 8.47 4.25 8.93
C VAL A 43 9.79 4.81 8.46
N GLN A 44 10.05 6.10 8.72
CA GLN A 44 11.33 6.74 8.40
C GLN A 44 12.48 6.15 9.22
N GLU A 45 12.28 5.92 10.51
CA GLU A 45 13.26 5.28 11.40
C GLU A 45 13.56 3.84 10.97
N VAL A 46 12.53 3.04 10.70
CA VAL A 46 12.69 1.63 10.29
C VAL A 46 13.37 1.51 8.93
N LEU A 47 13.15 2.46 8.03
CA LEU A 47 13.69 2.47 6.67
C LEU A 47 14.85 3.45 6.48
N GLU A 48 15.48 3.90 7.56
CA GLU A 48 16.63 4.79 7.47
C GLU A 48 17.75 4.13 6.68
N GLY A 49 18.26 4.84 5.66
CA GLY A 49 19.31 4.31 4.78
C GLY A 49 18.86 3.24 3.78
N TYR A 50 17.61 2.73 3.87
CA TYR A 50 17.10 1.70 2.97
C TYR A 50 17.06 2.17 1.51
N LYS A 51 17.62 1.38 0.60
CA LYS A 51 17.75 1.72 -0.83
C LYS A 51 16.79 0.98 -1.75
N GLY A 52 16.00 0.05 -1.21
CA GLY A 52 15.01 -0.70 -1.99
C GLY A 52 13.73 0.11 -2.28
N VAL A 53 12.67 -0.60 -2.65
CA VAL A 53 11.36 -0.01 -2.98
C VAL A 53 10.37 -0.24 -1.84
N LEU A 54 9.69 0.81 -1.41
CA LEU A 54 8.58 0.77 -0.46
C LEU A 54 7.28 0.53 -1.22
N VAL A 55 6.68 -0.65 -1.05
CA VAL A 55 5.36 -0.98 -1.60
C VAL A 55 4.30 -0.59 -0.58
N SER A 56 3.42 0.34 -0.92
CA SER A 56 2.46 0.93 0.03
C SER A 56 1.13 1.26 -0.63
N ASP A 57 0.11 1.57 0.17
CA ASP A 57 -1.14 2.16 -0.32
C ASP A 57 -0.97 3.68 -0.61
N PHE A 58 -2.09 4.40 -0.73
CA PHE A 58 -2.11 5.84 -0.98
C PHE A 58 -2.18 6.70 0.29
N TYR A 59 -1.82 6.16 1.46
CA TYR A 59 -1.70 6.98 2.66
C TYR A 59 -0.61 8.04 2.47
N ALA A 60 -1.00 9.31 2.53
CA ALA A 60 -0.13 10.45 2.24
C ALA A 60 1.12 10.53 3.14
N GLY A 61 1.08 9.92 4.33
CA GLY A 61 2.24 9.86 5.22
C GLY A 61 3.44 9.14 4.60
N TYR A 62 3.20 8.20 3.68
CA TYR A 62 4.26 7.47 2.97
C TYR A 62 5.00 8.33 1.95
N ASP A 63 4.40 9.42 1.46
CA ASP A 63 5.00 10.23 0.40
C ASP A 63 6.26 10.98 0.87
N ALA A 64 6.35 11.25 2.18
CA ALA A 64 7.53 11.87 2.79
C ALA A 64 8.66 10.86 3.08
N VAL A 65 8.45 9.56 2.84
CA VAL A 65 9.47 8.54 3.07
C VAL A 65 10.46 8.56 1.91
N GLY A 66 11.74 8.81 2.20
CA GLY A 66 12.82 9.01 1.22
C GLY A 66 13.26 7.78 0.42
N CYS A 67 12.43 6.74 0.38
CA CYS A 67 12.65 5.52 -0.40
C CYS A 67 11.98 5.64 -1.78
N ARG A 68 12.47 4.87 -2.76
CA ARG A 68 11.71 4.62 -3.99
C ARG A 68 10.41 3.91 -3.62
N GLN A 69 9.32 4.12 -4.36
CA GLN A 69 7.99 3.64 -3.96
C GLN A 69 7.24 2.87 -5.06
N GLU A 70 6.41 1.92 -4.69
CA GLU A 70 5.44 1.30 -5.58
C GLU A 70 4.06 1.39 -4.93
N LYS A 71 3.16 2.17 -5.53
CA LYS A 71 1.80 2.37 -5.00
C LYS A 71 0.94 1.19 -5.41
N CYS A 72 0.18 0.68 -4.45
CA CYS A 72 -0.63 -0.51 -4.62
C CYS A 72 -1.78 -0.28 -5.62
N TRP A 73 -1.70 -0.93 -6.77
CA TRP A 73 -2.78 -0.93 -7.75
C TRP A 73 -4.07 -1.56 -7.24
N VAL A 74 -4.00 -2.56 -6.35
CA VAL A 74 -5.21 -3.19 -5.80
C VAL A 74 -6.05 -2.17 -5.03
N HIS A 75 -5.41 -1.26 -4.29
CA HIS A 75 -6.11 -0.15 -3.63
C HIS A 75 -6.70 0.84 -4.64
N LEU A 76 -5.96 1.17 -5.70
CA LEU A 76 -6.47 2.06 -6.75
C LEU A 76 -7.70 1.46 -7.46
N ILE A 77 -7.64 0.18 -7.82
CA ILE A 77 -8.73 -0.55 -8.47
C ILE A 77 -9.94 -0.66 -7.54
N ARG A 78 -9.72 -0.88 -6.23
CA ARG A 78 -10.79 -0.89 -5.23
C ARG A 78 -11.51 0.45 -5.16
N ASP A 79 -10.76 1.55 -5.04
CA ASP A 79 -11.31 2.91 -5.02
C ASP A 79 -12.12 3.22 -6.29
N LEU A 80 -11.58 2.89 -7.48
CA LEU A 80 -12.26 3.08 -8.76
C LEU A 80 -13.59 2.31 -8.82
N ASN A 81 -13.59 1.05 -8.38
CA ASN A 81 -14.81 0.23 -8.34
C ASN A 81 -15.84 0.79 -7.36
N GLU A 82 -15.42 1.25 -6.18
CA GLU A 82 -16.32 1.87 -5.20
C GLU A 82 -17.00 3.13 -5.76
N ASP A 83 -16.26 3.97 -6.50
CA ASP A 83 -16.85 5.15 -7.12
C ASP A 83 -17.73 4.80 -8.33
N LEU A 84 -17.44 3.73 -9.08
CA LEU A 84 -18.39 3.19 -10.08
C LEU A 84 -19.70 2.75 -9.44
N TRP A 85 -19.69 2.18 -8.24
CA TRP A 85 -20.92 1.85 -7.51
C TRP A 85 -21.70 3.08 -7.07
N LYS A 86 -21.02 4.20 -6.76
CA LYS A 86 -21.66 5.46 -6.37
C LYS A 86 -22.21 6.23 -7.57
N PHE A 87 -21.55 6.13 -8.73
CA PHE A 87 -21.89 6.82 -9.96
C PHE A 87 -22.12 5.82 -11.11
N PRO A 88 -23.09 4.88 -10.98
CA PRO A 88 -23.22 3.73 -11.88
C PRO A 88 -23.62 4.06 -13.32
N PHE A 89 -24.13 5.26 -13.58
CA PHE A 89 -24.56 5.72 -14.90
C PHE A 89 -23.72 6.89 -15.45
N ASP A 90 -22.61 7.21 -14.81
CA ASP A 90 -21.72 8.27 -15.28
C ASP A 90 -20.79 7.74 -16.38
N GLU A 91 -21.09 8.11 -17.63
CA GLU A 91 -20.36 7.62 -18.82
C GLU A 91 -18.89 8.06 -18.84
N GLU A 92 -18.59 9.24 -18.29
CA GLU A 92 -17.22 9.76 -18.19
C GLU A 92 -16.38 8.87 -17.28
N LEU A 93 -16.85 8.59 -16.07
CA LEU A 93 -16.17 7.71 -15.12
C LEU A 93 -16.05 6.29 -15.66
N GLN A 94 -17.10 5.75 -16.28
CA GLN A 94 -17.06 4.41 -16.90
C GLN A 94 -15.99 4.33 -17.99
N THR A 95 -15.92 5.34 -18.86
CA THR A 95 -14.92 5.42 -19.92
C THR A 95 -13.52 5.53 -19.34
N PHE A 96 -13.31 6.39 -18.34
CA PHE A 96 -12.03 6.53 -17.66
C PHE A 96 -11.57 5.20 -17.02
N VAL A 97 -12.45 4.51 -16.30
CA VAL A 97 -12.11 3.22 -15.67
C VAL A 97 -11.83 2.13 -16.72
N LEU A 98 -12.53 2.15 -17.85
CA LEU A 98 -12.24 1.25 -18.97
C LEU A 98 -10.83 1.49 -19.53
N GLU A 99 -10.41 2.73 -19.69
CA GLU A 99 -9.05 3.06 -20.14
C GLU A 99 -7.99 2.63 -19.11
N VAL A 100 -8.25 2.81 -17.81
CA VAL A 100 -7.39 2.29 -16.74
C VAL A 100 -7.30 0.76 -16.81
N LYS A 101 -8.41 0.05 -17.04
CA LYS A 101 -8.44 -1.41 -17.20
C LYS A 101 -7.62 -1.86 -18.41
N ASN A 102 -7.80 -1.20 -19.56
CA ASN A 102 -7.06 -1.48 -20.79
C ASN A 102 -5.55 -1.28 -20.61
N LEU A 103 -5.15 -0.36 -19.72
CA LEU A 103 -3.76 -0.14 -19.36
C LEU A 103 -3.20 -1.25 -18.45
N ILE A 104 -3.83 -1.53 -17.31
CA ILE A 104 -3.22 -2.35 -16.25
C ILE A 104 -3.37 -3.87 -16.48
N VAL A 105 -4.48 -4.32 -17.07
CA VAL A 105 -4.75 -5.77 -17.22
C VAL A 105 -3.65 -6.49 -18.01
N PRO A 106 -3.20 -6.00 -19.19
CA PRO A 106 -2.13 -6.65 -19.93
C PRO A 106 -0.79 -6.71 -19.17
N MET A 107 -0.53 -5.72 -18.30
CA MET A 107 0.68 -5.69 -17.46
C MET A 107 0.61 -6.78 -16.40
N VAL A 108 -0.53 -6.91 -15.71
CA VAL A 108 -0.76 -7.94 -14.69
C VAL A 108 -0.69 -9.33 -15.30
N GLU A 109 -1.33 -9.56 -16.45
CA GLU A 109 -1.25 -10.84 -17.17
C GLU A 109 0.20 -11.20 -17.56
N ALA A 110 1.02 -10.21 -17.92
CA ALA A 110 2.43 -10.43 -18.21
C ALA A 110 3.24 -10.78 -16.94
N VAL A 111 2.94 -10.14 -15.81
CA VAL A 111 3.51 -10.48 -14.51
C VAL A 111 3.12 -11.91 -14.11
N ASP A 112 1.85 -12.28 -14.25
CA ASP A 112 1.37 -13.62 -13.89
C ASP A 112 2.00 -14.72 -14.75
N ARG A 113 2.24 -14.43 -16.04
CA ARG A 113 2.84 -15.39 -16.98
C ARG A 113 4.35 -15.54 -16.82
N TRP A 114 5.07 -14.44 -16.59
CA TRP A 114 6.53 -14.41 -16.69
C TRP A 114 7.27 -13.97 -15.42
N GLY A 115 6.51 -13.62 -14.38
CA GLY A 115 7.00 -12.92 -13.20
C GLY A 115 7.26 -11.43 -13.45
N PRO A 116 7.53 -10.66 -12.37
CA PRO A 116 7.85 -9.24 -12.46
C PRO A 116 9.28 -9.02 -12.99
N LYS A 117 9.46 -9.20 -14.30
CA LYS A 117 10.75 -9.02 -14.98
C LYS A 117 10.66 -7.87 -15.97
N ALA A 118 11.49 -6.86 -15.81
CA ALA A 118 11.52 -5.63 -16.59
C ALA A 118 11.60 -5.91 -18.10
N LYS A 119 12.35 -6.94 -18.53
CA LYS A 119 12.43 -7.31 -19.95
C LYS A 119 11.09 -7.67 -20.60
N HIS A 120 10.12 -8.17 -19.82
CA HIS A 120 8.78 -8.49 -20.30
C HIS A 120 7.79 -7.34 -20.11
N LEU A 121 8.12 -6.37 -19.25
CA LEU A 121 7.21 -5.31 -18.81
C LEU A 121 7.51 -3.94 -19.43
N ARG A 122 8.77 -3.61 -19.73
CA ARG A 122 9.17 -2.31 -20.32
C ARG A 122 8.46 -1.98 -21.62
N LYS A 123 8.02 -2.99 -22.37
CA LYS A 123 7.19 -2.81 -23.59
C LYS A 123 5.88 -2.05 -23.31
N PHE A 124 5.35 -2.09 -22.08
CA PHE A 124 4.14 -1.38 -21.69
C PHE A 124 4.36 0.10 -21.41
N LYS A 125 5.60 0.59 -21.29
CA LYS A 125 5.87 2.02 -21.05
C LYS A 125 5.27 2.92 -22.12
N LYS A 126 5.31 2.50 -23.39
CA LYS A 126 4.63 3.22 -24.48
C LYS A 126 3.12 3.35 -24.25
N HIS A 127 2.48 2.33 -23.67
CA HIS A 127 1.05 2.36 -23.34
C HIS A 127 0.79 3.27 -22.14
N VAL A 128 1.69 3.27 -21.14
CA VAL A 128 1.65 4.24 -20.04
C VAL A 128 1.75 5.66 -20.58
N ASP A 129 2.76 5.96 -21.39
CA ASP A 129 2.96 7.30 -21.92
C ASP A 129 1.78 7.76 -22.77
N GLN A 130 1.18 6.86 -23.57
CA GLN A 130 -0.03 7.16 -24.34
C GLN A 130 -1.23 7.43 -23.42
N PHE A 131 -1.44 6.62 -22.38
CA PHE A 131 -2.50 6.83 -21.40
C PHE A 131 -2.36 8.17 -20.70
N TYR A 132 -1.14 8.55 -20.30
CA TYR A 132 -0.91 9.86 -19.68
C TYR A 132 -1.20 10.99 -20.65
N ALA A 133 -0.70 10.91 -21.88
CA ALA A 133 -0.94 11.93 -22.89
C ALA A 133 -2.43 12.14 -23.16
N THR A 134 -3.24 11.07 -23.21
CA THR A 134 -4.67 11.15 -23.56
C THR A 134 -5.59 11.36 -22.38
N GLN A 135 -5.41 10.61 -21.29
CA GLN A 135 -6.34 10.58 -20.15
C GLN A 135 -5.90 11.49 -18.99
N ILE A 136 -4.61 11.80 -18.87
CA ILE A 136 -4.12 12.55 -17.70
C ILE A 136 -3.78 14.00 -18.05
N ASP A 137 -3.02 14.21 -19.13
CA ASP A 137 -2.45 15.51 -19.46
C ASP A 137 -3.38 16.36 -20.34
N SER A 138 -4.10 15.73 -21.28
CA SER A 138 -4.93 16.44 -22.28
C SER A 138 -6.44 16.40 -21.99
N ALA A 139 -6.92 15.43 -21.21
CA ALA A 139 -8.35 15.30 -20.95
C ALA A 139 -8.84 16.31 -19.91
N GLU A 140 -10.03 16.85 -20.15
CA GLU A 140 -10.79 17.60 -19.16
C GLU A 140 -11.99 16.77 -18.72
N TYR A 141 -12.09 16.53 -17.42
CA TYR A 141 -13.18 15.79 -16.81
C TYR A 141 -14.12 16.74 -16.09
N ALA A 142 -15.42 16.43 -16.08
CA ALA A 142 -16.44 17.19 -15.37
C ALA A 142 -16.64 16.65 -13.95
N LEU A 143 -16.66 15.31 -13.78
CA LEU A 143 -16.95 14.66 -12.50
C LEU A 143 -15.77 14.78 -11.53
N ASP A 144 -16.04 15.19 -10.29
CA ASP A 144 -15.01 15.35 -9.27
C ASP A 144 -14.30 14.03 -8.92
N ALA A 145 -15.00 12.90 -9.00
CA ALA A 145 -14.40 11.57 -8.83
C ALA A 145 -13.35 11.29 -9.93
N THR A 146 -13.66 11.56 -11.20
CA THR A 146 -12.72 11.38 -12.31
C THR A 146 -11.53 12.32 -12.18
N LYS A 147 -11.75 13.61 -11.86
CA LYS A 147 -10.67 14.59 -11.57
C LYS A 147 -9.77 14.14 -10.43
N LYS A 148 -10.32 13.54 -9.37
CA LYS A 148 -9.55 12.99 -8.24
C LYS A 148 -8.60 11.90 -8.74
N TYR A 149 -9.05 11.00 -9.60
CA TYR A 149 -8.17 9.97 -10.16
C TYR A 149 -7.14 10.53 -11.13
N GLN A 150 -7.53 11.46 -12.01
CA GLN A 150 -6.61 12.18 -12.89
C GLN A 150 -5.44 12.79 -12.10
N LYS A 151 -5.76 13.54 -11.04
CA LYS A 151 -4.75 14.13 -10.12
C LYS A 151 -3.90 13.06 -9.43
N ARG A 152 -4.50 11.94 -9.03
CA ARG A 152 -3.78 10.84 -8.39
C ARG A 152 -2.78 10.17 -9.33
N PHE A 153 -3.17 9.90 -10.57
CA PHE A 153 -2.26 9.40 -11.61
C PHE A 153 -1.13 10.39 -11.87
N ALA A 154 -1.46 11.67 -12.08
CA ALA A 154 -0.45 12.73 -12.28
C ALA A 154 0.57 12.79 -11.13
N ARG A 155 0.10 12.75 -9.88
CA ARG A 155 0.97 12.79 -8.68
C ARG A 155 1.86 11.55 -8.54
N TYR A 156 1.35 10.37 -8.86
CA TYR A 156 2.02 9.10 -8.55
C TYR A 156 2.57 8.37 -9.78
N ARG A 157 2.72 9.05 -10.92
CA ARG A 157 3.16 8.44 -12.20
C ARG A 157 4.34 7.50 -12.04
N GLU A 158 5.43 7.96 -11.46
CA GLU A 158 6.61 7.12 -11.30
C GLU A 158 6.34 5.93 -10.35
N SER A 159 5.70 6.20 -9.21
CA SER A 159 5.43 5.19 -8.19
C SER A 159 4.31 4.20 -8.56
N LEU A 160 3.50 4.46 -9.58
CA LEU A 160 2.49 3.50 -10.06
C LEU A 160 3.05 2.49 -11.04
N PHE A 161 4.22 2.73 -11.63
CA PHE A 161 4.74 1.91 -12.73
C PHE A 161 6.20 1.51 -12.53
N ARG A 162 6.74 1.65 -11.32
CA ARG A 162 8.15 1.31 -11.03
C ARG A 162 8.39 -0.19 -11.24
N PHE A 163 7.38 -1.03 -10.99
CA PHE A 163 7.42 -2.46 -11.30
C PHE A 163 7.66 -2.80 -12.79
N LEU A 164 7.48 -1.85 -13.72
CA LEU A 164 7.79 -2.08 -15.14
C LEU A 164 9.30 -2.00 -15.43
N ASP A 165 10.05 -1.26 -14.61
CA ASP A 165 11.46 -0.93 -14.85
C ASP A 165 12.43 -1.80 -14.05
N GLU A 166 11.98 -2.32 -12.91
CA GLU A 166 12.78 -3.02 -11.91
C GLU A 166 12.31 -4.46 -11.69
N ASP A 167 13.24 -5.41 -11.75
CA ASP A 167 12.95 -6.83 -11.54
C ASP A 167 12.54 -7.10 -10.07
N GLY A 168 11.52 -7.95 -9.90
CA GLY A 168 11.09 -8.42 -8.59
C GLY A 168 10.13 -7.50 -7.84
N ILE A 169 9.91 -6.26 -8.31
CA ILE A 169 9.03 -5.30 -7.63
C ILE A 169 7.56 -5.70 -7.82
N PRO A 170 6.77 -5.89 -6.74
CA PRO A 170 5.35 -6.22 -6.85
C PRO A 170 4.48 -5.00 -7.20
N TRP A 171 3.53 -5.16 -8.11
CA TRP A 171 2.55 -4.11 -8.47
C TRP A 171 1.45 -3.89 -7.40
N ASN A 172 1.43 -4.68 -6.33
CA ASN A 172 0.41 -4.62 -5.27
C ASN A 172 1.00 -4.88 -3.88
N ASN A 173 0.25 -4.50 -2.85
CA ASN A 173 0.63 -4.61 -1.44
C ASN A 173 -0.03 -5.79 -0.70
N ASN A 174 -0.50 -6.81 -1.43
CA ASN A 174 -1.30 -7.89 -0.86
C ASN A 174 -0.58 -8.65 0.27
N THR A 175 0.75 -8.68 0.25
CA THR A 175 1.57 -9.32 1.30
C THR A 175 1.39 -8.64 2.65
N ALA A 176 1.40 -7.30 2.69
CA ALA A 176 1.15 -6.53 3.91
C ALA A 176 -0.30 -6.70 4.37
N GLU A 177 -1.26 -6.59 3.43
CA GLU A 177 -2.69 -6.75 3.73
C GLU A 177 -2.97 -8.13 4.37
N ARG A 178 -2.33 -9.19 3.86
CA ARG A 178 -2.43 -10.55 4.42
C ARG A 178 -1.85 -10.62 5.84
N ALA A 179 -0.69 -10.01 6.08
CA ALA A 179 -0.08 -9.98 7.40
C ALA A 179 -0.96 -9.22 8.42
N ILE A 180 -1.57 -8.09 8.02
CA ILE A 180 -2.51 -7.33 8.85
C ILE A 180 -3.82 -8.07 9.09
N ARG A 181 -4.28 -8.90 8.15
CA ARG A 181 -5.57 -9.59 8.26
C ARG A 181 -5.69 -10.40 9.56
N HIS A 182 -4.61 -10.98 10.05
CA HIS A 182 -4.60 -11.69 11.35
C HIS A 182 -4.98 -10.75 12.50
N LEU A 183 -4.45 -9.54 12.51
CA LEU A 183 -4.79 -8.50 13.50
C LEU A 183 -6.23 -8.04 13.35
N ALA A 184 -6.69 -7.82 12.11
CA ALA A 184 -8.06 -7.42 11.84
C ALA A 184 -9.08 -8.47 12.29
N VAL A 185 -8.81 -9.76 12.07
CA VAL A 185 -9.65 -10.85 12.58
C VAL A 185 -9.66 -10.87 14.10
N GLN A 186 -8.50 -10.78 14.73
CA GLN A 186 -8.41 -10.81 16.19
C GLN A 186 -9.14 -9.64 16.85
N ARG A 187 -9.11 -8.45 16.24
CA ARG A 187 -9.92 -7.30 16.68
C ARG A 187 -11.42 -7.59 16.67
N LYS A 188 -11.92 -8.30 15.66
CA LYS A 188 -13.33 -8.68 15.59
C LYS A 188 -13.74 -9.67 16.68
N ILE A 189 -12.80 -10.50 17.14
CA ILE A 189 -13.05 -11.52 18.18
C ILE A 189 -12.99 -10.91 19.59
N SER A 190 -11.89 -10.21 19.91
CA SER A 190 -11.62 -9.79 21.30
C SER A 190 -11.94 -8.32 21.58
N GLY A 191 -12.09 -7.48 20.55
CA GLY A 191 -12.41 -6.05 20.67
C GLY A 191 -11.26 -5.18 21.20
N THR A 192 -10.64 -5.59 22.32
CA THR A 192 -9.52 -4.90 22.98
C THR A 192 -8.51 -5.88 23.56
N PHE A 193 -7.26 -5.45 23.68
CA PHE A 193 -6.17 -6.22 24.27
C PHE A 193 -5.69 -5.64 25.59
N HIS A 194 -5.09 -6.49 26.42
CA HIS A 194 -4.18 -6.05 27.46
C HIS A 194 -2.79 -5.77 26.84
N PRO A 195 -2.01 -4.75 27.27
CA PRO A 195 -0.74 -4.37 26.64
C PRO A 195 0.24 -5.55 26.44
N ARG A 196 0.47 -6.34 27.50
CA ARG A 196 1.31 -7.54 27.42
C ARG A 196 0.77 -8.59 26.45
N GLY A 197 -0.55 -8.74 26.36
CA GLY A 197 -1.19 -9.67 25.45
C GLY A 197 -1.08 -9.23 23.98
N ALA A 198 -1.14 -7.92 23.71
CA ALA A 198 -0.90 -7.38 22.38
C ALA A 198 0.53 -7.65 21.91
N ILE A 199 1.53 -7.39 22.76
CA ILE A 199 2.94 -7.64 22.44
C ILE A 199 3.18 -9.13 22.19
N ALA A 200 2.76 -10.01 23.10
CA ALA A 200 2.93 -11.45 22.94
C ALA A 200 2.23 -12.00 21.69
N TYR A 201 1.05 -11.45 21.35
CA TYR A 201 0.35 -11.82 20.13
C TYR A 201 1.10 -11.38 18.86
N LEU A 202 1.67 -10.17 18.84
CA LEU A 202 2.50 -9.70 17.74
C LEU A 202 3.80 -10.51 17.59
N GLU A 203 4.43 -10.88 18.70
CA GLU A 203 5.61 -11.76 18.71
C GLU A 203 5.27 -13.15 18.15
N LEU A 204 4.11 -13.71 18.53
CA LEU A 204 3.64 -15.00 17.99
C LEU A 204 3.37 -14.92 16.49
N LEU A 205 2.73 -13.86 16.00
CA LEU A 205 2.54 -13.64 14.57
C LEU A 205 3.86 -13.42 13.82
N GLY A 206 4.84 -12.84 14.52
CA GLY A 206 6.19 -12.59 14.03
C GLY A 206 7.16 -13.73 14.23
N SER A 207 6.75 -14.98 14.51
CA SER A 207 7.67 -16.07 14.92
C SER A 207 8.78 -16.49 13.91
N HIS A 208 9.01 -15.75 12.82
CA HIS A 208 10.20 -15.82 11.96
C HIS A 208 10.96 -14.47 11.81
N SER A 209 10.66 -13.43 12.62
CA SER A 209 11.22 -12.07 12.51
C SER A 209 10.89 -11.12 13.68
N ALA A 210 11.83 -10.21 13.98
CA ALA A 210 11.87 -9.40 15.21
C ALA A 210 10.71 -8.38 15.41
N VAL A 211 10.12 -8.38 16.60
CA VAL A 211 9.32 -7.25 17.13
C VAL A 211 10.29 -6.29 17.83
N LEU A 212 10.63 -5.16 17.20
CA LEU A 212 11.31 -4.07 17.91
C LEU A 212 10.24 -3.20 18.58
N ARG A 213 10.50 -2.89 19.85
CA ARG A 213 9.61 -2.10 20.69
C ARG A 213 9.82 -0.62 20.37
N GLY A 214 8.75 0.15 20.21
CA GLY A 214 8.81 1.57 20.53
C GLY A 214 9.03 1.74 22.05
N GLU A 215 9.57 2.88 22.46
CA GLU A 215 9.80 3.24 23.87
C GLU A 215 8.65 2.80 24.80
N PRO A 216 8.94 2.33 26.02
CA PRO A 216 7.95 1.75 26.92
C PRO A 216 6.86 2.76 27.27
N ILE A 217 5.59 2.33 27.12
CA ILE A 217 4.40 3.03 27.61
C ILE A 217 4.61 3.34 29.10
N PRO A 218 4.70 4.63 29.51
CA PRO A 218 4.76 4.95 30.93
C PRO A 218 3.49 4.44 31.59
N PRO A 219 3.57 3.86 32.81
CA PRO A 219 2.38 3.40 33.50
C PRO A 219 1.42 4.57 33.63
N ALA A 220 0.19 4.38 33.15
CA ALA A 220 -0.90 5.29 33.46
C ALA A 220 -0.95 5.41 34.99
N GLY A 221 -0.62 6.60 35.49
CA GLY A 221 -0.59 6.90 36.90
C GLY A 221 -1.98 6.76 37.54
N PRO A 222 -2.03 6.65 38.88
CA PRO A 222 -3.25 6.40 39.64
C PRO A 222 -4.31 7.49 39.46
#